data_AF-A0A1X1B274-F1
#
_entry.id   AF-A0A1X1B274-F1
#
_cell.length_a   1.000
_cell.length_b   1.000
_cell.length_c   1.000
_cell.angle_alpha   90.00
_cell.angle_beta   90.00
_cell.angle_gamma   90.00
#
_symmetry.space_group_name_H-M   'P 1'
#
loop_
_entity.id
_entity.type
_entity.pdbx_description
1 polymer ?
#
loop_
_entity_poly.entity_id
_entity_poly.type
_entity_poly.pdbx_seq_one_letter_code
_entity_poly.pdbx_strand_id
1 'polypeptide(L)'
;MYVRSAVLRLLTWSALALLTLTALPAVAGAQPVSHDFFDGARAEVANPGGSYPGSNDFSCRPSAEHPNPVVLVHGTGGNRQTNWATMIPALRNEGYCVFALTYGTLPGTNWPVSGFGGLTRMEDSADQLGSLIARVRRQTGAAQVDLIGHSEGTLMPTYYLKYLGGAQYVDRYISLAPYWKGQDQAAYLQLEAMAKAVGFDPDQVLPCPECGQENYGSPFMQKINSGGSPYVPGIAYTNVMTRYDGIVEPWTDGFVPGPGTTNIVLQDTCAADRSDHLSIVSSPRTVAVVLGALDPASAPPVPCVPVAPGLGL
;
A
#
# COMPACT_ATOMS: atom_id res chain seq x y z
N MET A 1 77.19 43.36 -29.62
CA MET A 1 75.82 43.28 -30.18
C MET A 1 74.91 42.74 -29.09
N TYR A 2 73.82 43.46 -28.79
CA TYR A 2 73.04 43.46 -27.56
C TYR A 2 71.62 42.90 -27.82
N VAL A 3 71.12 42.01 -26.94
CA VAL A 3 69.75 41.97 -26.31
C VAL A 3 68.49 41.87 -27.21
N ARG A 4 67.30 41.35 -26.87
CA ARG A 4 66.67 40.35 -25.96
C ARG A 4 65.12 40.59 -26.12
N SER A 5 64.29 39.55 -26.00
CA SER A 5 62.89 39.55 -25.46
C SER A 5 61.62 39.65 -26.36
N ALA A 6 60.58 38.92 -25.87
CA ALA A 6 59.10 39.05 -26.01
C ALA A 6 58.41 38.44 -27.27
N VAL A 7 57.17 37.92 -27.31
CA VAL A 7 56.14 37.26 -26.45
C VAL A 7 54.83 37.17 -27.31
N LEU A 8 53.97 36.16 -27.09
CA LEU A 8 52.49 36.07 -27.32
C LEU A 8 51.83 35.41 -28.58
N ARG A 9 51.20 34.24 -28.32
CA ARG A 9 49.81 33.72 -28.58
C ARG A 9 49.01 33.99 -29.86
N LEU A 10 48.32 32.92 -30.35
CA LEU A 10 46.89 32.81 -30.78
C LEU A 10 46.59 31.32 -31.17
N LEU A 11 45.91 30.48 -30.38
CA LEU A 11 44.46 30.20 -30.23
C LEU A 11 43.72 29.66 -31.48
N THR A 12 43.38 28.36 -31.50
CA THR A 12 42.34 27.77 -32.37
C THR A 12 41.36 26.85 -31.61
N TRP A 13 40.12 27.33 -31.62
CA TRP A 13 38.77 26.79 -31.42
C TRP A 13 38.53 25.27 -31.29
N SER A 14 37.75 24.89 -30.28
CA SER A 14 36.99 23.62 -30.22
C SER A 14 35.53 23.95 -29.90
N ALA A 15 34.61 23.59 -30.79
CA ALA A 15 33.17 23.81 -30.62
C ALA A 15 32.57 22.69 -29.74
N LEU A 16 32.02 23.05 -28.59
CA LEU A 16 31.12 22.18 -27.81
C LEU A 16 29.69 22.44 -28.26
N ALA A 17 29.03 21.41 -28.80
CA ALA A 17 27.58 21.40 -28.96
C ALA A 17 26.94 21.12 -27.58
N LEU A 18 26.25 22.11 -27.00
CA LEU A 18 25.42 21.89 -25.81
C LEU A 18 24.09 21.25 -26.23
N LEU A 19 23.86 20.00 -25.84
CA LEU A 19 22.51 19.46 -25.69
C LEU A 19 21.85 20.15 -24.49
N THR A 20 20.85 20.98 -24.75
CA THR A 20 19.96 21.49 -23.68
C THR A 20 18.98 20.39 -23.30
N LEU A 21 19.30 19.62 -22.26
CA LEU A 21 18.28 18.87 -21.51
C LEU A 21 17.41 19.90 -20.78
N THR A 22 16.15 20.04 -21.20
CA THR A 22 15.15 20.78 -20.41
C THR A 22 14.83 19.95 -19.18
N ALA A 23 15.52 20.22 -18.07
CA ALA A 23 15.12 19.71 -16.77
C ALA A 23 13.77 20.33 -16.40
N LEU A 24 12.74 19.49 -16.19
CA LEU A 24 11.52 19.92 -15.54
C LEU A 24 11.87 20.44 -14.13
N PRO A 25 11.21 21.51 -13.63
CA PRO A 25 11.52 22.03 -12.31
C PRO A 25 11.19 20.96 -11.27
N ALA A 26 12.20 20.55 -10.50
CA ALA A 26 12.01 19.74 -9.31
C ALA A 26 11.13 20.51 -8.31
N VAL A 27 10.07 19.87 -7.82
CA VAL A 27 9.25 20.43 -6.74
C VAL A 27 10.15 20.57 -5.52
N ALA A 28 10.46 21.81 -5.13
CA ALA A 28 11.20 22.08 -3.91
C ALA A 28 10.42 21.51 -2.72
N GLY A 29 10.97 20.48 -2.05
CA GLY A 29 10.34 19.83 -0.90
C GLY A 29 9.84 18.39 -1.11
N ALA A 30 10.05 17.79 -2.29
CA ALA A 30 9.74 16.38 -2.51
C ALA A 30 10.54 15.47 -1.54
N GLN A 31 9.84 14.58 -0.84
CA GLN A 31 10.42 13.64 0.11
C GLN A 31 11.09 12.49 -0.64
N PRO A 32 12.27 12.01 -0.21
CA PRO A 32 12.83 10.77 -0.73
C PRO A 32 11.85 9.62 -0.58
N VAL A 33 11.60 8.90 -1.67
CA VAL A 33 10.78 7.68 -1.67
C VAL A 33 11.70 6.50 -1.49
N SER A 34 11.58 5.81 -0.35
CA SER A 34 12.23 4.52 -0.17
C SER A 34 11.46 3.45 -0.92
N HIS A 35 12.18 2.53 -1.56
CA HIS A 35 11.61 1.34 -2.18
C HIS A 35 11.93 0.07 -1.38
N ASP A 36 12.22 0.19 -0.09
CA ASP A 36 12.39 -0.92 0.85
C ASP A 36 11.15 -1.08 1.72
N PHE A 37 10.53 -2.27 1.69
CA PHE A 37 9.36 -2.57 2.50
C PHE A 37 9.65 -2.45 4.01
N PHE A 38 10.86 -2.81 4.45
CA PHE A 38 11.22 -2.82 5.87
C PHE A 38 11.61 -1.45 6.44
N ASP A 39 11.70 -0.41 5.61
CA ASP A 39 12.00 0.95 6.10
C ASP A 39 10.96 1.46 7.10
N GLY A 40 9.70 1.05 6.94
CA GLY A 40 8.64 1.42 7.87
C GLY A 40 8.86 0.85 9.28
N ALA A 41 9.50 -0.31 9.40
CA ALA A 41 9.84 -0.90 10.70
C ALA A 41 10.87 -0.05 11.45
N ARG A 42 11.81 0.58 10.73
CA ARG A 42 12.76 1.53 11.34
C ARG A 42 12.04 2.76 11.89
N ALA A 43 11.02 3.26 11.17
CA ALA A 43 10.19 4.36 11.64
C ALA A 43 9.38 3.98 12.90
N GLU A 44 8.80 2.77 12.95
CA GLU A 44 8.09 2.26 14.12
C GLU A 44 9.01 2.13 15.34
N VAL A 45 10.24 1.62 15.17
CA VAL A 45 11.22 1.54 16.27
C VAL A 45 11.64 2.93 16.75
N ALA A 46 11.80 3.90 15.85
CA ALA A 46 12.19 5.27 16.20
C ALA A 46 11.05 6.07 16.85
N ASN A 47 9.80 5.79 16.50
CA ASN A 47 8.60 6.47 17.02
C ASN A 47 7.46 5.46 17.27
N PRO A 48 7.54 4.64 18.35
CA PRO A 48 6.54 3.61 18.66
C PRO A 48 5.10 4.13 18.69
N GLY A 49 4.20 3.47 17.95
CA GLY A 49 2.78 3.85 17.84
C GLY A 49 2.53 5.20 17.15
N GLY A 50 3.57 5.80 16.58
CA GLY A 50 3.53 7.05 15.85
C GLY A 50 2.89 6.95 14.47
N SER A 51 3.08 7.98 13.66
CA SER A 51 2.68 7.99 12.25
C SER A 51 3.91 8.22 11.39
N TYR A 52 3.99 7.55 10.25
CA TYR A 52 5.09 7.73 9.33
C TYR A 52 5.08 9.19 8.84
N PRO A 53 6.24 9.85 8.71
CA PRO A 53 6.32 11.24 8.29
C PRO A 53 5.51 11.50 7.01
N GLY A 54 4.67 12.53 7.03
CA GLY A 54 3.76 12.80 5.92
C GLY A 54 2.45 12.01 5.98
N SER A 55 2.11 11.28 7.03
CA SER A 55 0.75 10.73 7.20
C SER A 55 0.02 11.34 8.39
N ASN A 56 -1.30 11.19 8.42
CA ASN A 56 -2.16 11.52 9.56
C ASN A 56 -2.15 12.99 9.98
N ASP A 57 -1.85 13.91 9.04
CA ASP A 57 -2.05 15.33 9.23
C ASP A 57 -3.52 15.70 8.98
N PHE A 58 -4.30 15.80 10.06
CA PHE A 58 -5.71 16.19 10.00
C PHE A 58 -5.94 17.68 9.66
N SER A 59 -4.88 18.50 9.61
CA SER A 59 -4.95 19.87 9.10
C SER A 59 -4.82 19.95 7.58
N CYS A 60 -4.43 18.86 6.92
CA CYS A 60 -4.35 18.79 5.46
C CYS A 60 -5.71 19.09 4.81
N ARG A 61 -5.69 19.82 3.69
CA ARG A 61 -6.87 20.17 2.91
C ARG A 61 -6.68 19.64 1.48
N PRO A 62 -7.52 18.69 1.04
CA PRO A 62 -7.51 18.19 -0.33
C PRO A 62 -7.65 19.35 -1.33
N SER A 63 -6.92 19.28 -2.44
CA SER A 63 -7.01 20.29 -3.50
C SER A 63 -8.17 19.99 -4.45
N ALA A 64 -8.38 20.84 -5.44
CA ALA A 64 -9.37 20.58 -6.48
C ALA A 64 -8.93 19.43 -7.42
N GLU A 65 -7.62 19.29 -7.62
CA GLU A 65 -6.99 18.24 -8.41
C GLU A 65 -7.06 16.87 -7.70
N HIS A 66 -6.88 16.86 -6.38
CA HIS A 66 -6.96 15.65 -5.55
C HIS A 66 -7.97 15.84 -4.41
N PRO A 67 -9.30 15.82 -4.70
CA PRO A 67 -10.33 16.16 -3.73
C PRO A 67 -10.57 15.07 -2.66
N ASN A 68 -10.15 13.83 -2.92
CA ASN A 68 -10.30 12.70 -2.01
C ASN A 68 -8.99 12.46 -1.25
N PRO A 69 -8.99 12.51 0.09
CA PRO A 69 -7.90 11.98 0.90
C PRO A 69 -7.70 10.48 0.65
N VAL A 70 -6.46 10.02 0.72
CA VAL A 70 -6.12 8.60 0.60
C VAL A 70 -5.99 7.98 1.99
N VAL A 71 -6.67 6.86 2.23
CA VAL A 71 -6.57 6.06 3.45
C VAL A 71 -5.87 4.73 3.14
N LEU A 72 -4.74 4.51 3.80
CA LEU A 72 -3.92 3.31 3.68
C LEU A 72 -4.29 2.28 4.74
N VAL A 73 -4.52 1.03 4.34
CA VAL A 73 -5.01 -0.07 5.17
C VAL A 73 -4.03 -1.24 5.07
N HIS A 74 -3.20 -1.42 6.11
CA HIS A 74 -2.07 -2.37 6.11
C HIS A 74 -2.54 -3.82 6.04
N GLY A 75 -1.62 -4.77 5.85
CA GLY A 75 -1.91 -6.20 5.97
C GLY A 75 -1.73 -6.73 7.39
N THR A 76 -1.94 -8.03 7.60
CA THR A 76 -1.70 -8.73 8.87
C THR A 76 -0.27 -8.49 9.38
N GLY A 77 -0.15 -8.18 10.67
CA GLY A 77 1.12 -7.81 11.31
C GLY A 77 1.67 -6.44 10.92
N GLY A 78 1.01 -5.72 10.00
CA GLY A 78 1.36 -4.36 9.63
C GLY A 78 0.86 -3.32 10.65
N ASN A 79 1.21 -2.06 10.41
CA ASN A 79 0.67 -0.92 11.13
C ASN A 79 0.73 0.35 10.26
N ARG A 80 0.32 1.50 10.82
CA ARG A 80 0.31 2.80 10.11
C ARG A 80 1.68 3.34 9.68
N GLN A 81 2.77 2.67 10.04
CA GLN A 81 4.15 3.01 9.67
C GLN A 81 4.83 1.91 8.86
N THR A 82 4.78 0.66 9.34
CA THR A 82 5.58 -0.46 8.82
C THR A 82 5.32 -0.79 7.36
N ASN A 83 4.07 -0.63 6.91
CA ASN A 83 3.64 -1.06 5.59
C ASN A 83 3.81 0.02 4.50
N TRP A 84 4.17 1.26 4.86
CA TRP A 84 3.87 2.45 4.04
C TRP A 84 5.02 3.40 3.79
N ALA A 85 6.26 2.96 4.03
CA ALA A 85 7.45 3.79 3.85
C ALA A 85 7.66 4.28 2.41
N THR A 86 7.17 3.52 1.42
CA THR A 86 7.14 3.92 0.01
C THR A 86 5.91 4.74 -0.33
N MET A 87 4.72 4.23 0.01
CA MET A 87 3.45 4.78 -0.50
C MET A 87 3.15 6.17 0.05
N ILE A 88 3.46 6.44 1.33
CA ILE A 88 3.20 7.74 1.95
C ILE A 88 3.98 8.87 1.27
N PRO A 89 5.33 8.83 1.15
CA PRO A 89 6.06 9.89 0.49
C PRO A 89 5.72 9.96 -1.01
N ALA A 90 5.48 8.83 -1.69
CA ALA A 90 5.08 8.83 -3.09
C ALA A 90 3.77 9.60 -3.32
N LEU A 91 2.72 9.30 -2.54
CA LEU A 91 1.44 10.00 -2.62
C LEU A 91 1.54 11.47 -2.18
N ARG A 92 2.36 11.76 -1.17
CA ARG A 92 2.57 13.14 -0.70
C ARG A 92 3.27 14.02 -1.72
N ASN A 93 4.24 13.46 -2.44
CA ASN A 93 4.93 14.17 -3.51
C ASN A 93 3.99 14.53 -4.67
N GLU A 94 2.91 13.77 -4.86
CA GLU A 94 1.82 14.05 -5.80
C GLU A 94 0.69 14.89 -5.18
N GLY A 95 0.87 15.44 -3.96
CA GLY A 95 -0.08 16.39 -3.37
C GLY A 95 -1.29 15.79 -2.65
N TYR A 96 -1.36 14.47 -2.46
CA TYR A 96 -2.48 13.85 -1.74
C TYR A 96 -2.43 14.11 -0.22
N CYS A 97 -3.60 14.25 0.41
CA CYS A 97 -3.71 14.12 1.87
C CYS A 97 -3.75 12.64 2.25
N VAL A 98 -2.72 12.13 2.93
CA VAL A 98 -2.55 10.70 3.23
C VAL A 98 -2.79 10.39 4.71
N PHE A 99 -3.60 9.37 4.97
CA PHE A 99 -3.93 8.86 6.30
C PHE A 99 -3.70 7.35 6.37
N ALA A 100 -3.32 6.85 7.54
CA ALA A 100 -3.11 5.44 7.78
C ALA A 100 -3.50 5.09 9.23
N LEU A 101 -4.19 3.96 9.41
CA LEU A 101 -4.54 3.43 10.73
C LEU A 101 -3.63 2.27 11.12
N THR A 102 -3.51 2.02 12.42
CA THR A 102 -3.18 0.69 12.93
C THR A 102 -4.51 0.12 13.41
N TYR A 103 -5.01 -0.93 12.75
CA TYR A 103 -6.24 -1.60 13.13
C TYR A 103 -5.93 -2.96 13.75
N GLY A 104 -6.90 -3.57 14.43
CA GLY A 104 -6.81 -4.95 14.91
C GLY A 104 -5.62 -5.25 15.82
N THR A 105 -5.24 -4.32 16.69
CA THR A 105 -4.19 -4.55 17.68
C THR A 105 -4.72 -5.40 18.83
N LEU A 106 -3.90 -6.33 19.34
CA LEU A 106 -4.27 -7.17 20.49
C LEU A 106 -4.54 -6.35 21.75
N PRO A 107 -5.77 -6.40 22.31
CA PRO A 107 -6.15 -5.60 23.48
C PRO A 107 -5.26 -5.89 24.70
N GLY A 108 -4.90 -4.84 25.45
CA GLY A 108 -4.14 -4.97 26.70
C GLY A 108 -2.64 -5.29 26.53
N THR A 109 -2.12 -5.27 25.30
CA THR A 109 -0.69 -5.46 25.02
C THR A 109 0.08 -4.14 25.05
N ASN A 110 1.37 -4.20 25.38
CA ASN A 110 2.30 -3.07 25.33
C ASN A 110 3.24 -3.21 24.12
N TRP A 111 3.91 -2.11 23.75
CA TRP A 111 4.97 -2.16 22.74
C TRP A 111 6.10 -3.12 23.19
N PRO A 112 6.65 -3.96 22.30
CA PRO A 112 6.48 -3.97 20.84
C PRO A 112 5.24 -4.69 20.30
N VAL A 113 4.55 -5.50 21.12
CA VAL A 113 3.40 -6.30 20.67
C VAL A 113 2.24 -5.43 20.18
N SER A 114 1.96 -4.32 20.86
CA SER A 114 0.92 -3.37 20.43
C SER A 114 1.23 -2.63 19.13
N GLY A 115 2.45 -2.80 18.59
CA GLY A 115 2.85 -2.28 17.29
C GLY A 115 2.34 -3.11 16.12
N PHE A 116 1.86 -4.33 16.35
CA PHE A 116 1.30 -5.20 15.31
C PHE A 116 -0.22 -5.08 15.26
N GLY A 117 -0.74 -4.86 14.05
CA GLY A 117 -2.17 -4.76 13.77
C GLY A 117 -2.65 -5.87 12.82
N GLY A 118 -3.95 -5.88 12.57
CA GLY A 118 -4.59 -6.91 11.78
C GLY A 118 -4.52 -8.28 12.43
N LEU A 119 -4.63 -8.31 13.77
CA LEU A 119 -4.52 -9.47 14.65
C LEU A 119 -5.82 -9.74 15.43
N THR A 120 -6.94 -9.22 14.94
CA THR A 120 -8.25 -9.42 15.56
C THR A 120 -9.31 -9.56 14.49
N ARG A 121 -10.54 -9.85 14.90
CA ARG A 121 -11.66 -10.01 13.99
C ARG A 121 -11.75 -8.90 12.95
N MET A 122 -11.82 -9.28 11.67
CA MET A 122 -11.90 -8.35 10.55
C MET A 122 -13.16 -7.45 10.61
N GLU A 123 -14.24 -7.89 11.25
CA GLU A 123 -15.41 -7.02 11.47
C GLU A 123 -15.12 -5.85 12.41
N ASP A 124 -14.40 -6.10 13.51
CA ASP A 124 -14.02 -5.05 14.48
C ASP A 124 -13.00 -4.09 13.84
N SER A 125 -12.07 -4.62 13.03
CA SER A 125 -11.15 -3.83 12.21
C SER A 125 -11.91 -2.93 11.21
N ALA A 126 -13.01 -3.42 10.64
CA ALA A 126 -13.85 -2.63 9.73
C ALA A 126 -14.56 -1.46 10.42
N ASP A 127 -15.00 -1.63 11.66
CA ASP A 127 -15.54 -0.53 12.48
C ASP A 127 -14.46 0.52 12.80
N GLN A 128 -13.22 0.09 13.07
CA GLN A 128 -12.08 1.00 13.28
C GLN A 128 -11.75 1.81 12.03
N LEU A 129 -11.77 1.18 10.84
CA LEU A 129 -11.62 1.89 9.57
C LEU A 129 -12.74 2.91 9.37
N GLY A 130 -14.00 2.52 9.60
CA GLY A 130 -15.14 3.42 9.48
C GLY A 130 -15.00 4.66 10.38
N SER A 131 -14.49 4.47 11.60
CA SER A 131 -14.19 5.56 12.54
C SER A 131 -13.08 6.50 12.01
N LEU A 132 -12.01 5.95 11.41
CA LEU A 132 -10.98 6.78 10.79
C LEU A 132 -11.56 7.56 9.60
N ILE A 133 -12.26 6.91 8.67
CA ILE A 133 -12.83 7.56 7.48
C ILE A 133 -13.77 8.70 7.88
N ALA A 134 -14.65 8.46 8.87
CA ALA A 134 -15.53 9.50 9.40
C ALA A 134 -14.76 10.70 9.98
N ARG A 135 -13.64 10.44 10.67
CA ARG A 135 -12.75 11.49 11.18
C ARG A 135 -12.04 12.24 10.04
N VAL A 136 -11.48 11.53 9.06
CA VAL A 136 -10.79 12.12 7.90
C VAL A 136 -11.72 13.05 7.16
N ARG A 137 -12.92 12.59 6.78
CA ARG A 137 -13.92 13.40 6.07
C ARG A 137 -14.32 14.64 6.87
N ARG A 138 -14.60 14.49 8.17
CA ARG A 138 -14.95 15.61 9.05
C ARG A 138 -13.86 16.66 9.14
N GLN A 139 -12.59 16.25 9.22
CA GLN A 139 -11.46 17.16 9.44
C GLN A 139 -10.98 17.82 8.14
N THR A 140 -11.03 17.10 7.03
CA THR A 140 -10.56 17.58 5.72
C THR A 140 -11.65 18.32 4.93
N GLY A 141 -12.92 18.02 5.21
CA GLY A 141 -14.08 18.51 4.45
C GLY A 141 -14.43 17.65 3.22
N ALA A 142 -13.70 16.57 2.97
CA ALA A 142 -13.90 15.72 1.81
C ALA A 142 -15.22 14.92 1.86
N ALA A 143 -15.86 14.79 0.70
CA ALA A 143 -17.10 14.02 0.56
C ALA A 143 -16.85 12.50 0.54
N GLN A 144 -15.75 12.05 -0.03
CA GLN A 144 -15.32 10.65 -0.09
C GLN A 144 -13.81 10.55 0.22
N VAL A 145 -13.32 9.32 0.37
CA VAL A 145 -11.88 8.99 0.41
C VAL A 145 -11.56 7.98 -0.68
N ASP A 146 -10.29 7.84 -1.01
CA ASP A 146 -9.79 6.70 -1.77
C ASP A 146 -9.07 5.72 -0.84
N LEU A 147 -9.27 4.42 -1.04
CA LEU A 147 -8.65 3.37 -0.23
C LEU A 147 -7.50 2.71 -0.97
N ILE A 148 -6.41 2.45 -0.25
CA ILE A 148 -5.35 1.54 -0.68
C ILE A 148 -5.19 0.47 0.40
N GLY A 149 -5.56 -0.76 0.07
CA GLY A 149 -5.41 -1.92 0.93
C GLY A 149 -4.24 -2.79 0.50
N HIS A 150 -3.54 -3.38 1.46
CA HIS A 150 -2.54 -4.42 1.22
C HIS A 150 -2.91 -5.70 1.96
N SER A 151 -2.84 -6.86 1.31
CA SER A 151 -3.09 -8.17 1.93
C SER A 151 -4.45 -8.20 2.67
N GLU A 152 -4.51 -8.53 3.97
CA GLU A 152 -5.74 -8.49 4.79
C GLU A 152 -6.47 -7.13 4.73
N GLY A 153 -5.72 -6.04 4.59
CA GLY A 153 -6.26 -4.69 4.36
C GLY A 153 -7.00 -4.52 3.03
N THR A 154 -7.02 -5.54 2.16
CA THR A 154 -7.91 -5.64 1.00
C THR A 154 -9.27 -6.26 1.35
N LEU A 155 -9.32 -7.12 2.38
CA LEU A 155 -10.53 -7.87 2.72
C LEU A 155 -11.44 -7.07 3.66
N MET A 156 -10.92 -6.64 4.81
CA MET A 156 -11.76 -6.01 5.83
C MET A 156 -12.50 -4.76 5.32
N PRO A 157 -11.96 -3.90 4.42
CA PRO A 157 -12.71 -2.72 3.99
C PRO A 157 -13.97 -3.09 3.22
N THR A 158 -13.99 -4.23 2.54
CA THR A 158 -15.20 -4.71 1.86
C THR A 158 -16.35 -4.94 2.85
N TYR A 159 -16.06 -5.37 4.08
CA TYR A 159 -17.08 -5.47 5.13
C TYR A 159 -17.63 -4.09 5.51
N TYR A 160 -16.76 -3.09 5.67
CA TYR A 160 -17.18 -1.70 5.91
C TYR A 160 -18.08 -1.16 4.79
N LEU A 161 -17.68 -1.40 3.54
CA LEU A 161 -18.42 -0.94 2.36
C LEU A 161 -19.81 -1.58 2.27
N LYS A 162 -19.92 -2.90 2.51
CA LYS A 162 -21.17 -3.65 2.35
C LYS A 162 -22.11 -3.58 3.55
N TYR A 163 -21.59 -3.54 4.77
CA TYR A 163 -22.39 -3.79 5.98
C TYR A 163 -22.37 -2.66 6.99
N LEU A 164 -21.44 -1.71 6.89
CA LEU A 164 -21.31 -0.59 7.83
C LEU A 164 -21.67 0.76 7.17
N GLY A 165 -22.32 0.72 6.00
CA GLY A 165 -22.77 1.91 5.28
C GLY A 165 -21.65 2.71 4.62
N GLY A 166 -20.48 2.09 4.42
CA GLY A 166 -19.27 2.75 3.92
C GLY A 166 -19.28 3.09 2.42
N ALA A 167 -20.12 2.42 1.63
CA ALA A 167 -20.12 2.52 0.17
C ALA A 167 -20.14 3.97 -0.37
N GLN A 168 -20.97 4.83 0.23
CA GLN A 168 -21.14 6.23 -0.19
C GLN A 168 -19.95 7.15 0.17
N TYR A 169 -18.95 6.64 0.92
CA TYR A 169 -17.82 7.41 1.42
C TYR A 169 -16.50 7.03 0.79
N VAL A 170 -16.50 6.10 -0.17
CA VAL A 170 -15.32 5.66 -0.91
C VAL A 170 -15.56 5.84 -2.39
N ASP A 171 -14.62 6.40 -3.13
CA ASP A 171 -14.71 6.61 -4.59
C ASP A 171 -13.88 5.55 -5.33
N ARG A 172 -12.62 5.37 -4.92
CA ARG A 172 -11.73 4.33 -5.46
C ARG A 172 -11.24 3.38 -4.37
N TYR A 173 -11.03 2.14 -4.76
CA TYR A 173 -10.41 1.13 -3.91
C TYR A 173 -9.34 0.35 -4.67
N ILE A 174 -8.08 0.67 -4.38
CA ILE A 174 -6.91 -0.01 -4.90
C ILE A 174 -6.49 -1.10 -3.92
N SER A 175 -6.38 -2.33 -4.40
CA SER A 175 -6.03 -3.50 -3.60
C SER A 175 -4.71 -4.10 -4.08
N LEU A 176 -3.73 -4.18 -3.18
CA LEU A 176 -2.39 -4.71 -3.43
C LEU A 176 -2.29 -6.11 -2.81
N ALA A 177 -1.96 -7.10 -3.64
CA ALA A 177 -2.00 -8.52 -3.28
C ALA A 177 -3.34 -8.94 -2.63
N PRO A 178 -4.50 -8.66 -3.25
CA PRO A 178 -5.77 -9.13 -2.72
C PRO A 178 -5.90 -10.65 -2.85
N TYR A 179 -6.82 -11.22 -2.08
CA TYR A 179 -7.19 -12.62 -2.13
C TYR A 179 -8.70 -12.78 -1.92
N TRP A 180 -9.45 -12.20 -2.87
CA TRP A 180 -10.92 -12.10 -2.82
C TRP A 180 -11.62 -13.45 -2.67
N LYS A 181 -11.04 -14.54 -3.17
CA LYS A 181 -11.60 -15.89 -3.05
C LYS A 181 -11.38 -16.50 -1.67
N GLY A 182 -10.47 -15.94 -0.87
CA GLY A 182 -9.90 -16.52 0.33
C GLY A 182 -8.55 -17.14 0.02
N GLN A 183 -7.97 -17.82 0.99
CA GLN A 183 -6.75 -18.62 0.83
C GLN A 183 -6.86 -19.96 1.59
N ASP A 184 -5.98 -20.91 1.29
CA ASP A 184 -5.88 -22.14 2.08
C ASP A 184 -4.86 -21.98 3.20
N GLN A 185 -5.31 -21.80 4.44
CA GLN A 185 -4.45 -21.88 5.61
C GLN A 185 -4.55 -23.23 6.34
N ALA A 186 -5.14 -24.26 5.74
CA ALA A 186 -5.36 -25.53 6.42
C ALA A 186 -4.06 -26.15 6.95
N ALA A 187 -2.95 -26.01 6.25
CA ALA A 187 -1.64 -26.48 6.73
C ALA A 187 -1.14 -25.70 7.95
N TYR A 188 -1.31 -24.36 7.95
CA TYR A 188 -0.95 -23.50 9.08
C TYR A 188 -1.85 -23.78 10.30
N LEU A 189 -3.16 -23.83 10.10
CA LEU A 189 -4.13 -24.11 11.16
C LEU A 189 -4.02 -25.54 11.70
N GLN A 190 -3.67 -26.52 10.86
CA GLN A 190 -3.36 -27.88 11.34
C GLN A 190 -2.08 -27.90 12.17
N LEU A 191 -1.03 -27.19 11.74
CA LEU A 191 0.20 -27.07 12.51
C LEU A 191 -0.06 -26.38 13.86
N GLU A 192 -0.86 -25.32 13.87
CA GLU A 192 -1.31 -24.61 15.06
C GLU A 192 -2.11 -25.52 15.99
N ALA A 193 -3.06 -26.30 15.45
CA ALA A 193 -3.86 -27.26 16.22
C ALA A 193 -3.00 -28.41 16.79
N MET A 194 -2.01 -28.90 16.03
CA MET A 194 -1.05 -29.91 16.49
C MET A 194 -0.14 -29.36 17.59
N ALA A 195 0.35 -28.13 17.44
CA ALA A 195 1.08 -27.40 18.46
C ALA A 195 0.27 -27.33 19.77
N LYS A 196 -0.99 -26.88 19.68
CA LYS A 196 -1.92 -26.80 20.82
C LYS A 196 -2.11 -28.17 21.47
N ALA A 197 -2.25 -29.23 20.67
CA ALA A 197 -2.42 -30.60 21.15
C ALA A 197 -1.19 -31.15 21.90
N VAL A 198 0.02 -30.63 21.63
CA VAL A 198 1.26 -30.98 22.37
C VAL A 198 1.60 -29.98 23.47
N GLY A 199 0.67 -29.10 23.83
CA GLY A 199 0.80 -28.14 24.94
C GLY A 199 1.57 -26.86 24.59
N PHE A 200 1.87 -26.61 23.31
CA PHE A 200 2.39 -25.34 22.83
C PHE A 200 1.24 -24.54 22.22
N ASP A 201 0.84 -23.43 22.83
CA ASP A 201 -0.25 -22.60 22.32
C ASP A 201 0.32 -21.39 21.55
N PRO A 202 0.32 -21.40 20.20
CA PRO A 202 0.81 -20.26 19.41
C PRO A 202 0.00 -18.98 19.69
N ASP A 203 -1.25 -19.10 20.12
CA ASP A 203 -2.12 -17.97 20.48
C ASP A 203 -1.65 -17.26 21.76
N GLN A 204 -0.81 -17.91 22.57
CA GLN A 204 -0.16 -17.27 23.72
C GLN A 204 1.07 -16.45 23.32
N VAL A 205 1.55 -16.61 22.08
CA VAL A 205 2.76 -15.96 21.57
C VAL A 205 2.43 -14.89 20.54
N LEU A 206 1.53 -15.17 19.58
CA LEU A 206 0.98 -14.21 18.64
C LEU A 206 -0.41 -14.69 18.15
N PRO A 207 -1.50 -14.36 18.86
CA PRO A 207 -2.84 -14.77 18.44
C PRO A 207 -3.21 -14.12 17.10
N CYS A 208 -3.75 -14.94 16.19
CA CYS A 208 -4.22 -14.55 14.84
C CYS A 208 -5.71 -14.95 14.63
N PRO A 209 -6.68 -14.38 15.36
CA PRO A 209 -8.11 -14.67 15.18
C PRO A 209 -8.61 -14.48 13.73
N GLU A 210 -7.98 -13.59 12.97
CA GLU A 210 -8.23 -13.31 11.55
C GLU A 210 -7.77 -14.43 10.61
N CYS A 211 -6.75 -15.22 10.97
CA CYS A 211 -6.23 -16.34 10.16
C CYS A 211 -7.37 -17.33 9.79
N GLY A 212 -8.33 -17.52 10.71
CA GLY A 212 -9.51 -18.33 10.45
C GLY A 212 -10.47 -17.71 9.42
N GLN A 213 -10.58 -16.39 9.39
CA GLN A 213 -11.58 -15.66 8.61
C GLN A 213 -11.21 -15.48 7.14
N GLU A 214 -9.94 -15.61 6.77
CA GLU A 214 -9.49 -15.55 5.38
C GLU A 214 -9.53 -16.88 4.62
N ASN A 215 -9.84 -17.98 5.32
CA ASN A 215 -9.95 -19.29 4.68
C ASN A 215 -11.04 -19.32 3.61
N TYR A 216 -10.79 -20.13 2.57
CA TYR A 216 -11.83 -20.46 1.59
C TYR A 216 -13.14 -20.87 2.25
N GLY A 217 -14.22 -20.21 1.83
CA GLY A 217 -15.56 -20.53 2.32
C GLY A 217 -15.81 -20.20 3.79
N SER A 218 -14.92 -19.48 4.49
CA SER A 218 -15.20 -18.99 5.84
C SER A 218 -16.47 -18.12 5.85
N PRO A 219 -17.17 -17.98 7.00
CA PRO A 219 -18.34 -17.10 7.10
C PRO A 219 -18.02 -15.65 6.68
N PHE A 220 -16.83 -15.16 6.97
CA PHE A 220 -16.40 -13.83 6.58
C PHE A 220 -16.21 -13.72 5.06
N MET A 221 -15.50 -14.67 4.43
CA MET A 221 -15.30 -14.70 2.98
C MET A 221 -16.61 -14.83 2.21
N GLN A 222 -17.54 -15.68 2.69
CA GLN A 222 -18.89 -15.78 2.13
C GLN A 222 -19.63 -14.45 2.22
N LYS A 223 -19.49 -13.74 3.33
CA LYS A 223 -20.18 -12.48 3.59
C LYS A 223 -19.66 -11.36 2.69
N ILE A 224 -18.34 -11.18 2.57
CA ILE A 224 -17.78 -10.13 1.69
C ILE A 224 -18.01 -10.45 0.20
N ASN A 225 -18.12 -11.73 -0.19
CA ASN A 225 -18.46 -12.13 -1.56
C ASN A 225 -19.95 -12.33 -1.82
N SER A 226 -20.82 -12.03 -0.84
CA SER A 226 -22.27 -12.14 -1.04
C SER A 226 -22.73 -11.26 -2.22
N GLY A 227 -23.69 -11.77 -2.99
CA GLY A 227 -24.07 -11.20 -4.28
C GLY A 227 -23.16 -11.62 -5.44
N GLY A 228 -22.22 -12.54 -5.21
CA GLY A 228 -21.37 -13.15 -6.25
C GLY A 228 -20.10 -12.36 -6.58
N SER A 229 -19.79 -11.31 -5.82
CA SER A 229 -18.62 -10.45 -6.06
C SER A 229 -18.26 -9.68 -4.79
N PRO A 230 -16.97 -9.34 -4.54
CA PRO A 230 -16.58 -8.43 -3.47
C PRO A 230 -16.93 -6.96 -3.79
N TYR A 231 -17.21 -6.64 -5.05
CA TYR A 231 -17.32 -5.25 -5.51
C TYR A 231 -18.68 -4.62 -5.18
N VAL A 232 -18.65 -3.38 -4.71
CA VAL A 232 -19.82 -2.56 -4.40
C VAL A 232 -20.05 -1.56 -5.52
N PRO A 233 -21.28 -1.44 -6.07
CA PRO A 233 -21.58 -0.47 -7.12
C PRO A 233 -21.23 0.97 -6.72
N GLY A 234 -20.70 1.74 -7.67
CA GLY A 234 -20.32 3.14 -7.47
C GLY A 234 -18.86 3.35 -7.04
N ILE A 235 -18.11 2.27 -6.78
CA ILE A 235 -16.67 2.33 -6.45
C ILE A 235 -15.86 1.80 -7.63
N ALA A 236 -14.79 2.50 -7.99
CA ALA A 236 -13.82 2.02 -8.97
C ALA A 236 -12.74 1.17 -8.29
N TYR A 237 -12.58 -0.08 -8.74
CA TYR A 237 -11.64 -1.03 -8.14
C TYR A 237 -10.42 -1.25 -9.03
N THR A 238 -9.24 -1.26 -8.43
CA THR A 238 -7.99 -1.68 -9.09
C THR A 238 -7.30 -2.73 -8.25
N ASN A 239 -7.17 -3.95 -8.75
CA ASN A 239 -6.47 -5.05 -8.08
C ASN A 239 -5.10 -5.23 -8.72
N VAL A 240 -4.05 -5.16 -7.90
CA VAL A 240 -2.67 -5.38 -8.32
C VAL A 240 -2.18 -6.67 -7.69
N MET A 241 -1.88 -7.66 -8.53
CA MET A 241 -1.40 -8.98 -8.13
C MET A 241 0.03 -9.21 -8.65
N THR A 242 0.73 -10.15 -8.03
CA THR A 242 2.03 -10.62 -8.50
C THR A 242 2.05 -12.13 -8.65
N ARG A 243 2.74 -12.62 -9.69
CA ARG A 243 2.95 -14.07 -9.91
C ARG A 243 3.89 -14.69 -8.88
N TYR A 244 4.64 -13.87 -8.14
CA TYR A 244 5.59 -14.31 -7.11
C TYR A 244 5.05 -14.12 -5.70
N ASP A 245 3.72 -14.06 -5.55
CA ASP A 245 3.10 -14.06 -4.24
C ASP A 245 3.37 -15.42 -3.58
N GLY A 246 4.09 -15.39 -2.46
CA GLY A 246 4.43 -16.58 -1.67
C GLY A 246 3.64 -16.68 -0.37
N ILE A 247 2.61 -15.84 -0.21
CA ILE A 247 1.69 -15.85 0.94
C ILE A 247 0.30 -16.23 0.45
N VAL A 248 -0.22 -15.51 -0.54
CA VAL A 248 -1.46 -15.83 -1.24
C VAL A 248 -1.15 -16.83 -2.34
N GLU A 249 -1.40 -18.10 -2.07
CA GLU A 249 -1.20 -19.18 -3.02
C GLU A 249 -2.51 -19.96 -3.28
N PRO A 250 -3.00 -19.99 -4.54
CA PRO A 250 -2.46 -19.34 -5.72
C PRO A 250 -2.74 -17.82 -5.75
N TRP A 251 -1.76 -17.02 -6.20
CA TRP A 251 -1.89 -15.55 -6.36
C TRP A 251 -3.13 -15.11 -7.16
N THR A 252 -3.66 -16.01 -8.00
CA THR A 252 -4.90 -15.81 -8.76
C THR A 252 -6.16 -15.69 -7.89
N ASP A 253 -6.08 -15.90 -6.58
CA ASP A 253 -7.20 -15.66 -5.66
C ASP A 253 -7.57 -14.19 -5.54
N GLY A 254 -6.62 -13.29 -5.82
CA GLY A 254 -6.88 -11.87 -6.02
C GLY A 254 -7.58 -11.53 -7.32
N PHE A 255 -7.64 -12.47 -8.28
CA PHE A 255 -8.24 -12.23 -9.59
C PHE A 255 -9.73 -12.57 -9.56
N VAL A 256 -10.56 -11.54 -9.36
CA VAL A 256 -12.01 -11.61 -9.53
C VAL A 256 -12.43 -10.56 -10.56
N PRO A 257 -13.03 -10.95 -11.69
CA PRO A 257 -13.57 -9.98 -12.64
C PRO A 257 -14.90 -9.40 -12.13
N GLY A 258 -15.19 -8.15 -12.47
CA GLY A 258 -16.47 -7.53 -12.19
C GLY A 258 -16.65 -6.14 -12.81
N PRO A 259 -17.85 -5.56 -12.74
CA PRO A 259 -18.09 -4.20 -13.21
C PRO A 259 -17.22 -3.18 -12.47
N GLY A 260 -16.66 -2.20 -13.19
CA GLY A 260 -15.85 -1.14 -12.59
C GLY A 260 -14.51 -1.62 -12.01
N THR A 261 -14.01 -2.77 -12.46
CA THR A 261 -12.77 -3.37 -11.93
C THR A 261 -11.67 -3.42 -12.98
N THR A 262 -10.45 -3.13 -12.54
CA THR A 262 -9.22 -3.30 -13.32
C THR A 262 -8.32 -4.29 -12.59
N ASN A 263 -7.99 -5.41 -13.24
CA ASN A 263 -7.08 -6.42 -12.69
C ASN A 263 -5.71 -6.30 -13.39
N ILE A 264 -4.65 -6.11 -12.62
CA ILE A 264 -3.28 -5.93 -13.10
C ILE A 264 -2.40 -6.99 -12.48
N VAL A 265 -1.70 -7.78 -13.30
CA VAL A 265 -0.61 -8.64 -12.85
C VAL A 265 0.70 -7.93 -13.19
N LEU A 266 1.57 -7.71 -12.19
CA LEU A 266 2.78 -6.91 -12.39
C LEU A 266 3.63 -7.41 -13.57
N GLN A 267 3.73 -8.73 -13.69
CA GLN A 267 4.57 -9.37 -14.69
C GLN A 267 3.98 -9.36 -16.11
N ASP A 268 2.73 -8.95 -16.31
CA ASP A 268 2.12 -8.91 -17.67
C ASP A 268 2.78 -7.88 -18.58
N THR A 269 3.26 -6.77 -18.02
CA THR A 269 3.96 -5.74 -18.79
C THR A 269 5.42 -5.55 -18.37
N CYS A 270 5.89 -6.31 -17.37
CA CYS A 270 7.30 -6.32 -17.00
C CYS A 270 7.73 -7.67 -16.41
N ALA A 271 8.25 -8.57 -17.26
CA ALA A 271 8.74 -9.87 -16.80
C ALA A 271 9.96 -9.80 -15.87
N ALA A 272 10.65 -8.65 -15.84
CA ALA A 272 11.80 -8.41 -14.96
C ALA A 272 11.39 -8.12 -13.50
N ASP A 273 10.16 -7.64 -13.28
CA ASP A 273 9.64 -7.33 -11.95
C ASP A 273 9.42 -8.64 -11.17
N ARG A 274 10.17 -8.84 -10.08
CA ARG A 274 10.07 -10.01 -9.18
C ARG A 274 9.45 -9.64 -7.83
N SER A 275 8.67 -8.56 -7.76
CA SER A 275 7.96 -8.21 -6.53
C SER A 275 7.14 -9.39 -6.01
N ASP A 276 7.24 -9.67 -4.72
CA ASP A 276 6.46 -10.70 -4.02
C ASP A 276 5.33 -10.07 -3.22
N HIS A 277 4.73 -10.82 -2.30
CA HIS A 277 3.65 -10.34 -1.44
C HIS A 277 4.03 -9.08 -0.67
N LEU A 278 5.28 -8.94 -0.22
CA LEU A 278 5.71 -7.78 0.59
C LEU A 278 6.18 -6.64 -0.32
N SER A 279 7.08 -6.94 -1.25
CA SER A 279 7.71 -5.90 -2.07
C SER A 279 6.77 -5.36 -3.17
N ILE A 280 5.58 -5.92 -3.36
CA ILE A 280 4.53 -5.30 -4.18
C ILE A 280 4.18 -3.89 -3.68
N VAL A 281 4.21 -3.63 -2.37
CA VAL A 281 3.84 -2.32 -1.79
C VAL A 281 4.97 -1.29 -1.95
N SER A 282 6.22 -1.74 -2.00
CA SER A 282 7.39 -0.88 -2.17
C SER A 282 7.86 -0.76 -3.63
N SER A 283 7.25 -1.50 -4.56
CA SER A 283 7.60 -1.48 -5.98
C SER A 283 7.33 -0.11 -6.63
N PRO A 284 8.31 0.50 -7.33
CA PRO A 284 8.08 1.69 -8.14
C PRO A 284 7.01 1.46 -9.22
N ARG A 285 6.90 0.22 -9.72
CA ARG A 285 5.89 -0.15 -10.69
C ARG A 285 4.50 -0.07 -10.07
N THR A 286 4.32 -0.62 -8.87
CA THR A 286 3.06 -0.51 -8.13
C THR A 286 2.72 0.93 -7.80
N VAL A 287 3.70 1.76 -7.40
CA VAL A 287 3.48 3.19 -7.15
C VAL A 287 2.90 3.88 -8.39
N ALA A 288 3.48 3.67 -9.58
CA ALA A 288 2.95 4.25 -10.82
C ALA A 288 1.53 3.77 -11.13
N VAL A 289 1.23 2.48 -10.90
CA VAL A 289 -0.12 1.91 -11.06
C VAL A 289 -1.11 2.54 -10.09
N VAL A 290 -0.74 2.69 -8.82
CA VAL A 290 -1.57 3.34 -7.78
C VAL A 290 -1.88 4.77 -8.17
N LEU A 291 -0.88 5.55 -8.56
CA LEU A 291 -1.06 6.95 -8.98
C LEU A 291 -1.97 7.06 -10.19
N GLY A 292 -1.80 6.19 -11.20
CA GLY A 292 -2.69 6.16 -12.37
C GLY A 292 -4.12 5.68 -12.06
N ALA A 293 -4.30 4.86 -11.01
CA ALA A 293 -5.63 4.47 -10.56
C ALA A 293 -6.34 5.62 -9.82
N LEU A 294 -5.61 6.41 -9.02
CA LEU A 294 -6.13 7.56 -8.29
C LEU A 294 -6.45 8.74 -9.22
N ASP A 295 -5.56 9.05 -10.17
CA ASP A 295 -5.77 10.08 -11.20
C ASP A 295 -5.44 9.54 -12.60
N PRO A 296 -6.43 8.93 -13.29
CA PRO A 296 -6.23 8.42 -14.64
C PRO A 296 -5.88 9.49 -15.68
N ALA A 297 -6.24 10.77 -15.45
CA ALA A 297 -5.96 11.84 -16.40
C ALA A 297 -4.48 12.25 -16.40
N SER A 298 -3.79 12.04 -15.27
CA SER A 298 -2.38 12.38 -15.06
C SER A 298 -1.51 11.15 -14.79
N ALA A 299 -1.96 9.96 -15.20
CA ALA A 299 -1.31 8.70 -14.89
C ALA A 299 0.17 8.68 -15.34
N PRO A 300 1.13 8.43 -14.43
CA PRO A 300 2.54 8.36 -14.81
C PRO A 300 2.83 7.10 -15.64
N PRO A 301 3.89 7.09 -16.46
CA PRO A 301 4.33 5.89 -17.15
C PRO A 301 4.71 4.80 -16.15
N VAL A 302 4.20 3.59 -16.34
CA VAL A 302 4.51 2.44 -15.48
C VAL A 302 5.91 1.91 -15.85
N PRO A 303 6.92 2.02 -14.98
CA PRO A 303 8.29 1.61 -15.31
C PRO A 303 8.39 0.08 -15.38
N CYS A 304 9.30 -0.43 -16.22
CA CYS A 304 9.73 -1.82 -16.15
C CYS A 304 11.13 -1.89 -15.57
N VAL A 305 11.22 -2.19 -14.28
CA VAL A 305 12.47 -2.33 -13.53
C VAL A 305 12.48 -3.66 -12.77
N PRO A 306 13.64 -4.31 -12.61
CA PRO A 306 13.76 -5.43 -11.69
C PRO A 306 13.44 -4.96 -10.27
N VAL A 307 12.71 -5.77 -9.50
CA VAL A 307 12.43 -5.52 -8.08
C VAL A 307 12.68 -6.82 -7.33
N ALA A 308 13.46 -6.80 -6.24
CA ALA A 308 13.78 -8.02 -5.52
C ALA A 308 12.61 -8.45 -4.58
N PRO A 309 12.42 -9.76 -4.34
CA PRO A 309 11.50 -10.26 -3.31
C PRO A 309 11.86 -9.71 -1.92
N GLY A 310 10.85 -9.38 -1.10
CA GLY A 310 10.98 -8.91 0.29
C GLY A 310 11.57 -7.51 0.49
N LEU A 311 12.58 -7.12 -0.29
CA LEU A 311 13.39 -5.91 -0.08
C LEU A 311 13.01 -4.75 -1.01
N GLY A 312 12.29 -5.00 -2.11
CA GLY A 312 12.07 -3.99 -3.13
C GLY A 312 13.33 -3.65 -3.94
N LEU A 313 13.54 -2.38 -4.34
CA LEU A 313 14.69 -1.95 -5.18
C LEU A 313 15.98 -1.75 -4.38
#